data_AF-A0A846LVC2-F1
#
_entry.id   AF-A0A846LVC2-F1
#
_cell.length_a   1.000
_cell.length_b   1.000
_cell.length_c   1.000
_cell.angle_alpha   90.00
_cell.angle_beta   90.00
_cell.angle_gamma   90.00
#
_symmetry.space_group_name_H-M   'P 1'
#
loop_
_entity.id
_entity.type
_entity.pdbx_description
1 polymer ?
#
loop_
_entity_poly.entity_id
_entity_poly.type
_entity_poly.pdbx_seq_one_letter_code
_entity_poly.pdbx_strand_id
1 'polypeptide(L)'
;MSDPTGTPTGYADAFTSWHANRPTPQATDTRLALELGSLRGLSMVRRQVRDFLLSSLDVGRDDDASPTVEDAVEKAILVIDELTSNAVRHGALPASLRIADEDGHWLIIVTDAAPDRLPAPARERPAGGGGYGLYVIADLTATHGVHCEHDRKHVCACLSKPT
;
A
#
# COMPACT_ATOMS: atom_id res chain seq x y z
N MET A 1 30.98 19.48 -5.37
CA MET A 1 30.59 19.21 -3.97
C MET A 1 29.16 18.74 -4.01
N SER A 2 28.94 17.44 -3.87
CA SER A 2 27.60 16.84 -3.87
C SER A 2 26.95 17.05 -2.51
N ASP A 3 25.72 17.52 -2.51
CA ASP A 3 24.91 17.77 -1.32
C ASP A 3 24.62 16.44 -0.57
N PRO A 4 25.02 16.25 0.70
CA PRO A 4 24.95 14.96 1.38
C PRO A 4 23.55 14.63 1.94
N THR A 5 22.57 15.51 1.75
CA THR A 5 21.19 15.39 2.27
C THR A 5 20.15 15.15 1.19
N GLY A 6 20.53 14.58 0.04
CA GLY A 6 19.66 14.41 -1.11
C GLY A 6 18.38 13.61 -0.82
N THR A 7 17.35 14.28 -0.30
CA THR A 7 15.96 13.92 -0.52
C THR A 7 15.82 13.72 -2.03
N PRO A 8 15.33 12.56 -2.49
CA PRO A 8 15.09 12.35 -3.91
C PRO A 8 14.25 13.51 -4.45
N THR A 9 14.55 14.00 -5.66
CA THR A 9 13.86 15.16 -6.27
C THR A 9 12.33 15.02 -6.28
N GLY A 10 11.78 13.78 -6.24
CA GLY A 10 10.34 13.51 -6.16
C GLY A 10 9.74 13.38 -4.75
N TYR A 11 10.50 13.62 -3.68
CA TYR A 11 10.01 13.47 -2.30
C TYR A 11 8.90 14.49 -1.96
N ALA A 12 9.08 15.75 -2.36
CA ALA A 12 8.10 16.81 -2.12
C ALA A 12 6.79 16.55 -2.89
N ASP A 13 6.90 16.00 -4.11
CA ASP A 13 5.74 15.65 -4.93
C ASP A 13 5.00 14.44 -4.35
N ALA A 14 5.73 13.40 -3.92
CA ALA A 14 5.15 12.26 -3.22
C ALA A 14 4.46 12.72 -1.93
N PHE A 15 5.09 13.57 -1.12
CA PHE A 15 4.46 14.14 0.08
C PHE A 15 3.16 14.86 -0.27
N THR A 16 3.19 15.75 -1.26
CA THR A 16 2.01 16.52 -1.69
C THR A 16 0.88 15.61 -2.18
N SER A 17 1.21 14.56 -2.94
CA SER A 17 0.22 13.62 -3.47
C SER A 17 -0.56 12.86 -2.39
N TRP A 18 0.08 12.51 -1.26
CA TRP A 18 -0.56 11.86 -0.12
C TRP A 18 -1.38 12.81 0.76
N HIS A 19 -1.17 14.13 0.64
CA HIS A 19 -1.90 15.13 1.42
C HIS A 19 -3.06 15.77 0.63
N ALA A 20 -3.20 15.43 -0.66
CA ALA A 20 -4.40 15.78 -1.41
C ALA A 20 -5.55 14.89 -0.93
N ASN A 21 -6.59 15.49 -0.31
CA ASN A 21 -7.81 14.77 0.04
C ASN A 21 -8.48 14.29 -1.26
N ARG A 22 -8.41 12.99 -1.50
CA ARG A 22 -9.04 12.35 -2.66
C ARG A 22 -10.07 11.36 -2.12
N PRO A 23 -11.34 11.43 -2.55
CA PRO A 23 -12.34 10.46 -2.12
C PRO A 23 -11.82 9.06 -2.42
N THR A 24 -11.88 8.16 -1.43
CA THR A 24 -11.47 6.77 -1.62
C THR A 24 -12.33 6.16 -2.72
N PRO A 25 -11.74 5.54 -3.75
CA PRO A 25 -12.50 4.78 -4.74
C PRO A 25 -13.37 3.76 -4.02
N GLN A 26 -14.64 3.71 -4.38
CA GLN A 26 -15.53 2.71 -3.81
C GLN A 26 -15.16 1.36 -4.43
N ALA A 27 -14.73 0.41 -3.59
CA ALA A 27 -14.51 -0.96 -4.02
C ALA A 27 -15.85 -1.56 -4.49
N THR A 28 -15.90 -2.05 -5.73
CA THR A 28 -17.08 -2.71 -6.28
C THR A 28 -17.19 -4.11 -5.67
N ASP A 29 -16.05 -4.80 -5.55
CA ASP A 29 -16.00 -6.19 -5.10
C ASP A 29 -14.77 -6.45 -4.20
N THR A 30 -14.95 -6.26 -2.88
CA THR A 30 -13.90 -6.59 -1.91
C THR A 30 -13.78 -8.12 -1.75
N ARG A 31 -12.64 -8.67 -2.16
CA ARG A 31 -12.38 -10.12 -2.14
C ARG A 31 -11.49 -10.58 -0.98
N LEU A 32 -10.70 -9.68 -0.39
CA LEU A 32 -9.91 -9.95 0.80
C LEU A 32 -10.14 -8.85 1.86
N ALA A 33 -10.39 -9.25 3.10
CA ALA A 33 -10.50 -8.34 4.25
C ALA A 33 -9.78 -8.95 5.45
N LEU A 34 -8.85 -8.18 6.04
CA LEU A 34 -7.99 -8.62 7.14
C LEU A 34 -7.90 -7.54 8.22
N GLU A 35 -7.93 -7.94 9.49
CA GLU A 35 -7.67 -7.04 10.61
C GLU A 35 -6.15 -6.89 10.85
N LEU A 36 -5.72 -5.68 11.17
CA LEU A 36 -4.32 -5.33 11.41
C LEU A 36 -4.12 -5.04 12.90
N GLY A 37 -3.64 -6.04 13.65
CA GLY A 37 -3.49 -5.93 15.10
C GLY A 37 -2.08 -5.52 15.58
N SER A 38 -1.03 -5.92 14.88
CA SER A 38 0.36 -5.66 15.30
C SER A 38 1.38 -5.92 14.19
N LEU A 39 2.61 -5.39 14.36
CA LEU A 39 3.71 -5.61 13.43
C LEU A 39 4.09 -7.09 13.30
N ARG A 40 3.98 -7.86 14.40
CA ARG A 40 4.28 -9.30 14.39
C ARG A 40 3.25 -10.08 13.56
N GLY A 41 2.03 -9.58 13.45
CA GLY A 41 0.96 -10.20 12.65
C GLY A 41 1.10 -9.99 11.15
N LEU A 42 1.93 -9.04 10.71
CA LEU A 42 2.02 -8.68 9.29
C LEU A 42 2.65 -9.78 8.42
N SER A 43 3.45 -10.69 8.97
CA SER A 43 3.94 -11.85 8.22
C SER A 43 2.80 -12.77 7.76
N MET A 44 1.79 -12.94 8.61
CA MET A 44 0.59 -13.73 8.28
C MET A 44 -0.30 -13.00 7.27
N VAL A 45 -0.42 -11.67 7.41
CA VAL A 45 -1.11 -10.81 6.43
C VAL A 45 -0.46 -10.95 5.06
N ARG A 46 0.87 -10.77 4.97
CA ARG A 46 1.64 -10.89 3.72
C ARG A 46 1.44 -12.25 3.04
N ARG A 47 1.43 -13.34 3.81
CA ARG A 47 1.18 -14.68 3.27
C ARG A 47 -0.23 -14.79 2.66
N GLN A 48 -1.26 -14.36 3.39
CA GLN A 48 -2.64 -14.40 2.89
C GLN A 48 -2.84 -13.52 1.66
N VAL A 49 -2.19 -12.35 1.64
CA VAL A 49 -2.18 -11.43 0.50
C VAL A 49 -1.50 -12.08 -0.71
N ARG A 50 -0.33 -12.71 -0.55
CA ARG A 50 0.34 -13.39 -1.66
C ARG A 50 -0.51 -14.51 -2.26
N ASP A 51 -1.09 -15.35 -1.42
CA ASP A 51 -2.01 -16.42 -1.85
C ASP A 51 -3.20 -15.83 -2.62
N PHE A 52 -3.77 -14.74 -2.12
CA PHE A 52 -4.88 -14.04 -2.78
C PHE A 52 -4.48 -13.46 -4.15
N LEU A 53 -3.35 -12.74 -4.24
CA LEU A 53 -2.91 -12.10 -5.48
C LEU A 53 -2.65 -13.13 -6.58
N LEU A 54 -1.98 -14.24 -6.26
CA LEU A 54 -1.74 -15.33 -7.22
C LEU A 54 -3.07 -15.95 -7.67
N SER A 55 -3.97 -16.24 -6.73
CA SER A 55 -5.29 -16.79 -7.06
C SER A 55 -6.14 -15.83 -7.91
N SER A 56 -6.01 -14.51 -7.74
CA SER A 56 -6.72 -13.51 -8.54
C SER A 56 -6.22 -13.38 -9.99
N LEU A 57 -5.07 -14.00 -10.28
CA LEU A 57 -4.47 -14.10 -11.61
C LEU A 57 -4.60 -15.52 -12.19
N ASP A 58 -5.47 -16.35 -11.60
CA ASP A 58 -5.67 -17.75 -11.96
C ASP A 58 -4.38 -18.60 -11.92
N VAL A 59 -3.42 -18.21 -11.08
CA VAL A 59 -2.19 -18.99 -10.85
C VAL A 59 -2.39 -19.92 -9.66
N GLY A 60 -2.37 -21.23 -9.93
CA GLY A 60 -2.45 -22.27 -8.91
C GLY A 60 -1.22 -22.28 -8.00
N ARG A 61 -1.36 -22.88 -6.81
CA ARG A 61 -0.26 -22.98 -5.83
C ARG A 61 0.95 -23.79 -6.33
N ASP A 62 0.71 -24.71 -7.26
CA ASP A 62 1.73 -25.60 -7.82
C ASP A 62 2.17 -25.16 -9.23
N ASP A 63 1.64 -24.04 -9.74
CA ASP A 63 1.96 -23.52 -11.06
C ASP A 63 3.15 -22.55 -11.00
N ASP A 64 4.03 -22.63 -11.99
CA ASP A 64 5.08 -21.63 -12.18
C ASP A 64 4.47 -20.35 -12.76
N ALA A 65 4.55 -19.26 -11.99
CA ALA A 65 4.13 -17.94 -12.44
C ALA A 65 5.11 -17.42 -13.52
N SER A 66 4.56 -16.75 -14.54
CA SER A 66 5.38 -15.98 -15.48
C SER A 66 6.19 -14.91 -14.75
N PRO A 67 7.41 -14.55 -15.19
CA PRO A 67 8.19 -13.45 -14.60
C PRO A 67 7.41 -12.13 -14.49
N THR A 68 6.50 -11.86 -15.45
CA THR A 68 5.62 -10.67 -15.43
C THR A 68 4.61 -10.73 -14.28
N VAL A 69 4.08 -11.92 -13.98
CA VAL A 69 3.17 -12.13 -12.85
C VAL A 69 3.91 -12.00 -11.53
N GLU A 70 5.10 -12.60 -11.42
CA GLU A 70 5.93 -12.51 -10.22
C GLU A 70 6.27 -11.05 -9.88
N ASP A 71 6.74 -10.28 -10.86
CA ASP A 71 7.06 -8.85 -10.69
C ASP A 71 5.83 -8.03 -10.26
N ALA A 72 4.67 -8.27 -10.86
CA ALA A 72 3.42 -7.60 -10.47
C ALA A 72 3.01 -7.94 -9.02
N VAL A 73 3.10 -9.22 -8.63
CA VAL A 73 2.78 -9.68 -7.26
C VAL A 73 3.77 -9.12 -6.25
N GLU A 74 5.06 -9.05 -6.58
CA GLU A 74 6.08 -8.46 -5.70
C GLU A 74 5.86 -6.97 -5.47
N LYS A 75 5.53 -6.22 -6.53
CA LYS A 75 5.17 -4.79 -6.44
C LYS A 75 3.92 -4.59 -5.58
N ALA A 76 2.89 -5.40 -5.76
CA ALA A 76 1.67 -5.33 -4.96
C ALA A 76 1.94 -5.64 -3.48
N ILE A 77 2.72 -6.69 -3.18
CA ILE A 77 3.12 -7.03 -1.81
C ILE A 77 3.90 -5.89 -1.17
N LEU A 78 4.83 -5.26 -1.90
CA LEU A 78 5.60 -4.13 -1.39
C LEU A 78 4.69 -2.96 -1.00
N VAL A 79 3.74 -2.58 -1.86
CA VAL A 79 2.77 -1.52 -1.57
C VAL A 79 1.93 -1.87 -0.34
N ILE A 80 1.43 -3.11 -0.26
CA ILE A 80 0.59 -3.56 0.85
C ILE A 80 1.37 -3.61 2.17
N ASP A 81 2.60 -4.12 2.17
CA ASP A 81 3.46 -4.18 3.37
C ASP A 81 3.73 -2.77 3.89
N GLU A 82 4.01 -1.81 3.01
CA GLU A 82 4.25 -0.42 3.40
C GLU A 82 2.98 0.24 3.95
N LEU A 83 1.82 0.10 3.29
CA LEU A 83 0.56 0.66 3.76
C LEU A 83 0.10 0.06 5.10
N THR A 84 0.14 -1.27 5.22
CA THR A 84 -0.28 -1.97 6.44
C THR A 84 0.67 -1.69 7.59
N SER A 85 1.98 -1.64 7.34
CA SER A 85 2.95 -1.30 8.37
C SER A 85 2.82 0.16 8.81
N ASN A 86 2.50 1.08 7.91
CA ASN A 86 2.18 2.47 8.27
C ASN A 86 0.96 2.56 9.19
N ALA A 87 -0.14 1.88 8.84
CA ALA A 87 -1.34 1.87 9.67
C ALA A 87 -1.06 1.32 11.08
N VAL A 88 -0.27 0.25 11.19
CA VAL A 88 0.09 -0.34 12.49
C VAL A 88 1.07 0.52 13.29
N ARG A 89 2.05 1.19 12.64
CA ARG A 89 3.06 2.01 13.35
C ARG A 89 2.54 3.38 13.76
N HIS A 90 1.74 4.00 12.91
CA HIS A 90 1.42 5.42 13.00
C HIS A 90 -0.07 5.70 13.17
N GLY A 91 -0.92 4.76 12.74
CA GLY A 91 -2.36 4.81 12.92
C GLY A 91 -2.82 4.51 14.34
N ALA A 92 -4.12 4.24 14.48
CA ALA A 92 -4.73 3.76 15.70
C ALA A 92 -5.66 2.57 15.41
N LEU A 93 -5.80 1.66 16.37
CA LEU A 93 -6.74 0.56 16.26
C LEU A 93 -8.19 1.06 16.44
N PRO A 94 -9.19 0.43 15.81
CA PRO A 94 -9.06 -0.71 14.89
C PRO A 94 -8.47 -0.29 13.52
N ALA A 95 -7.61 -1.15 12.97
CA ALA A 95 -7.02 -0.98 11.65
C ALA A 95 -7.26 -2.22 10.79
N SER A 96 -7.49 -2.04 9.48
CA SER A 96 -7.85 -3.14 8.58
C SER A 96 -7.25 -2.95 7.18
N LEU A 97 -7.02 -4.06 6.49
CA LEU A 97 -6.71 -4.14 5.05
C LEU A 97 -7.93 -4.69 4.31
N ARG A 98 -8.28 -4.06 3.19
CA ARG A 98 -9.20 -4.59 2.19
C ARG A 98 -8.54 -4.56 0.83
N ILE A 99 -8.74 -5.61 0.04
CA ILE A 99 -8.33 -5.67 -1.36
C ILE A 99 -9.55 -6.02 -2.21
N ALA A 100 -9.83 -5.16 -3.17
CA ALA A 100 -10.80 -5.42 -4.21
C ALA A 100 -10.10 -5.88 -5.48
N ASP A 101 -10.73 -6.86 -6.14
CA ASP A 101 -10.22 -7.48 -7.35
C ASP A 101 -11.01 -6.96 -8.54
N GLU A 102 -10.56 -5.84 -9.11
CA GLU A 102 -11.27 -5.16 -10.19
C GLU A 102 -10.68 -5.57 -11.55
N ASP A 103 -11.39 -5.22 -12.62
CA ASP A 103 -10.92 -5.48 -13.98
C ASP A 103 -9.62 -4.69 -14.24
N GLY A 104 -8.53 -5.42 -14.52
CA GLY A 104 -7.23 -4.86 -14.86
C GLY A 104 -6.43 -4.24 -13.72
N HIS A 105 -6.94 -4.21 -12.47
CA HIS A 105 -6.20 -3.67 -11.33
C HIS A 105 -6.66 -4.23 -9.97
N TRP A 106 -5.78 -4.18 -8.99
CA TRP A 106 -6.15 -4.35 -7.58
C TRP A 106 -6.32 -2.99 -6.92
N LEU A 107 -7.41 -2.83 -6.17
CA LEU A 107 -7.63 -1.68 -5.30
C LEU A 107 -7.36 -2.07 -3.86
N ILE A 108 -6.31 -1.48 -3.28
CA ILE A 108 -5.90 -1.68 -1.90
C ILE A 108 -6.45 -0.54 -1.06
N ILE A 109 -7.14 -0.87 0.04
CA ILE A 109 -7.65 0.09 1.01
C ILE A 109 -7.19 -0.33 2.40
N VAL A 110 -6.39 0.50 3.05
CA VAL A 110 -6.01 0.33 4.45
C VAL A 110 -6.71 1.39 5.29
N THR A 111 -7.35 0.98 6.39
CA THR A 111 -8.01 1.90 7.32
C THR A 111 -7.39 1.85 8.71
N ASP A 112 -7.45 2.97 9.43
CA ASP A 112 -7.12 3.07 10.86
C ASP A 112 -7.92 4.19 11.53
N ALA A 113 -8.00 4.17 12.87
CA ALA A 113 -8.78 5.11 13.68
C ALA A 113 -8.02 6.40 14.05
N ALA A 114 -7.05 6.83 13.23
CA ALA A 114 -6.34 8.09 13.41
C ALA A 114 -6.54 9.02 12.19
N PRO A 115 -7.72 9.65 12.04
CA PRO A 115 -8.04 10.54 10.92
C PRO A 115 -7.10 11.76 10.85
N ASP A 116 -6.62 12.23 12.00
CA ASP A 116 -5.73 13.40 12.09
C ASP A 116 -4.26 13.10 11.76
N ARG A 117 -3.92 11.83 11.47
CA ARG A 117 -2.54 11.38 11.22
C ARG A 117 -2.38 10.91 9.80
N LEU A 118 -2.23 11.85 8.88
CA LEU A 118 -2.02 11.54 7.46
C LEU A 118 -0.71 10.76 7.24
N PRO A 119 -0.64 9.91 6.20
CA PRO A 119 0.60 9.23 5.83
C PRO A 119 1.65 10.26 5.46
N ALA A 120 2.66 10.41 6.32
CA ALA A 120 3.83 11.24 6.04
C ALA A 120 4.97 10.33 5.59
N PRO A 121 5.50 10.48 4.35
CA PRO A 121 6.78 9.88 3.97
C PRO A 121 7.82 10.18 5.06
N ALA A 122 8.66 9.22 5.44
CA ALA A 122 9.67 9.47 6.47
C ALA A 122 10.55 10.65 6.04
N ARG A 123 10.49 11.77 6.78
CA ARG A 123 11.38 12.91 6.55
C ARG A 123 12.76 12.50 7.06
N GLU A 124 13.74 12.54 6.15
CA GLU A 124 15.17 12.41 6.45
C GLU A 124 15.59 11.08 7.09
N ARG A 125 15.74 10.03 6.27
CA ARG A 125 16.67 8.94 6.59
C ARG A 125 17.66 8.74 5.44
N PRO A 126 18.95 8.50 5.73
CA PRO A 126 19.93 8.22 4.69
C PRO A 126 19.49 7.03 3.84
N ALA A 127 19.85 7.06 2.55
CA ALA A 127 19.60 5.96 1.61
C ALA A 127 20.08 4.64 2.24
N GLY A 128 19.13 3.72 2.47
CA GLY A 128 19.39 2.41 3.12
C GLY A 128 18.77 2.21 4.51
N GLY A 129 18.19 3.23 5.15
CA GLY A 129 17.65 3.14 6.52
C GLY A 129 16.18 2.68 6.67
N GLY A 130 15.47 2.39 5.58
CA GLY A 130 14.01 2.15 5.60
C GLY A 130 13.21 3.43 5.87
N GLY A 131 12.19 3.70 5.04
CA GLY A 131 11.38 4.94 5.11
C GLY A 131 10.88 5.49 3.77
N TYR A 132 11.27 4.86 2.65
CA TYR A 132 10.84 5.26 1.31
C TYR A 132 9.48 4.69 0.89
N GLY A 133 8.78 3.96 1.75
CA GLY A 133 7.58 3.21 1.39
C GLY A 133 6.55 4.03 0.62
N LEU A 134 6.20 5.22 1.12
CA LEU A 134 5.22 6.09 0.46
C LEU A 134 5.72 6.74 -0.84
N TYR A 135 7.03 6.90 -1.01
CA TYR A 135 7.62 7.33 -2.28
C TYR A 135 7.54 6.20 -3.32
N VAL A 136 7.91 4.98 -2.92
CA VAL A 136 7.83 3.80 -3.78
C VAL A 136 6.37 3.50 -4.16
N ILE A 137 5.41 3.67 -3.25
CA ILE A 137 3.99 3.52 -3.58
C ILE A 137 3.56 4.56 -4.62
N ALA A 138 3.97 5.82 -4.47
CA ALA A 138 3.60 6.88 -5.41
C ALA A 138 4.17 6.66 -6.82
N ASP A 139 5.32 5.99 -6.93
CA ASP A 139 5.94 5.61 -8.22
C ASP A 139 5.32 4.36 -8.83
N LEU A 140 4.93 3.38 -7.99
CA LEU A 140 4.39 2.09 -8.44
C LEU A 140 2.87 2.11 -8.71
N THR A 141 2.15 3.15 -8.30
CA THR A 141 0.68 3.17 -8.38
C THR A 141 0.18 4.23 -9.33
N ALA A 142 -0.78 3.85 -10.18
CA ALA A 142 -1.40 4.78 -11.12
C ALA A 142 -2.31 5.79 -10.40
N THR A 143 -2.84 5.40 -9.23
CA THR A 143 -3.69 6.24 -8.40
C THR A 143 -3.52 5.85 -6.94
N HIS A 144 -3.30 6.84 -6.09
CA HIS A 144 -3.29 6.71 -4.65
C HIS A 144 -3.90 7.94 -3.98
N GLY A 145 -4.23 7.82 -2.70
CA GLY A 145 -4.78 8.91 -1.93
C GLY A 145 -5.07 8.57 -0.49
N VAL A 146 -5.41 9.61 0.26
CA VAL A 146 -5.98 9.51 1.60
C VAL A 146 -7.32 10.21 1.62
N HIS A 147 -8.27 9.59 2.30
CA HIS A 147 -9.54 10.20 2.65
C HIS A 147 -9.79 10.00 4.13
N CYS A 148 -10.26 11.04 4.81
CA CYS A 148 -10.71 10.92 6.19
C CYS A 148 -12.23 11.08 6.20
N GLU A 149 -12.92 10.05 6.67
CA GLU A 149 -14.37 10.04 6.81
C GLU A 149 -14.72 9.71 8.26
N HIS A 150 -15.46 10.61 8.91
CA HIS A 150 -15.75 10.52 10.35
C HIS A 150 -14.46 10.35 11.17
N ASP A 151 -14.36 9.24 11.91
CA ASP A 151 -13.22 8.89 12.77
C ASP A 151 -12.27 7.87 12.12
N ARG A 152 -12.33 7.70 10.80
CA ARG A 152 -11.50 6.74 10.07
C ARG A 152 -10.67 7.41 8.99
N LYS A 153 -9.39 7.05 8.97
CA LYS A 153 -8.50 7.32 7.85
C LYS A 153 -8.56 6.15 6.88
N HIS A 154 -8.70 6.46 5.60
CA HIS A 154 -8.69 5.51 4.49
C HIS A 154 -7.51 5.87 3.59
N VAL A 155 -6.54 4.96 3.48
CA VAL A 155 -5.39 5.10 2.60
C VAL A 155 -5.56 4.10 1.47
N CYS A 156 -5.61 4.58 0.23
CA CYS A 156 -5.87 3.74 -0.93
C CYS A 156 -4.77 3.83 -1.99
N ALA A 157 -4.58 2.73 -2.71
CA ALA A 157 -3.68 2.65 -3.86
C ALA A 157 -4.22 1.64 -4.89
N CYS A 158 -4.07 1.97 -6.17
CA CYS A 158 -4.43 1.11 -7.30
C CYS A 158 -3.16 0.60 -8.01
N LEU A 159 -3.04 -0.72 -8.15
CA LEU A 159 -1.98 -1.36 -8.93
C LEU A 159 -2.56 -2.11 -10.12
N SER A 160 -2.02 -1.88 -11.31
CA SER A 160 -2.40 -2.61 -12.51
C SER A 160 -2.03 -4.08 -12.39
N LYS A 161 -2.93 -4.95 -12.85
CA LYS A 161 -2.65 -6.36 -13.08
C LYS A 161 -1.75 -6.51 -14.33
N PRO A 162 -0.96 -7.58 -14.43
CA PRO A 162 -0.28 -7.91 -15.67
C PRO A 162 -1.32 -8.18 -16.77
N THR A 163 -1.13 -7.57 -17.94
CA THR A 163 -1.92 -7.83 -19.16
C THR A 163 -1.53 -9.13 -19.84
#